data_AF-A0A7C4H8L4-F1
#
_entry.id   AF-A0A7C4H8L4-F1
#
_cell.length_a   1.000
_cell.length_b   1.000
_cell.length_c   1.000
_cell.angle_alpha   90.00
_cell.angle_beta   90.00
_cell.angle_gamma   90.00
#
_symmetry.space_group_name_H-M   'P 1'
#
loop_
_entity.id
_entity.type
_entity.pdbx_description
1 polymer ?
#
loop_
_entity_poly.entity_id
_entity_poly.type
_entity_poly.pdbx_seq_one_letter_code
_entity_poly.pdbx_strand_id
1 'polypeptide(L)' 'MIRLINKSYFRIIEKYLFLGETRYRVQITGTNIVFNIRADSDEEAIDKAVKLAEKIGLNNENIEALRDKYKEVGK' A
#
# COMPACT_ATOMS: atom_id res chain seq x y z
N MET A 1 -1.37 17.31 14.33
CA MET A 1 -0.78 17.46 12.97
C MET A 1 -0.82 16.08 12.34
N ILE A 2 -1.66 15.85 11.33
CA ILE A 2 -1.78 14.53 10.69
C ILE A 2 -0.47 14.28 9.92
N ARG A 3 0.28 13.25 10.29
CA ARG A 3 1.49 12.86 9.55
C ARG A 3 1.07 12.09 8.29
N LEU A 4 1.43 12.62 7.13
CA LEU A 4 1.20 12.00 5.82
C LEU A 4 1.96 10.67 5.68
N ILE A 5 1.38 9.74 4.92
CA ILE A 5 2.00 8.44 4.64
C ILE A 5 3.13 8.63 3.61
N ASN A 6 4.28 8.01 3.86
CA ASN A 6 5.42 8.05 2.96
C ASN A 6 5.40 6.87 1.95
N LYS A 7 5.88 7.09 0.72
CA LYS A 7 6.13 6.03 -0.29
C LYS A 7 6.90 4.83 0.27
N SER A 8 7.84 5.04 1.21
CA SER A 8 8.63 3.98 1.85
C SER A 8 7.81 2.94 2.62
N TYR A 9 6.53 3.23 2.92
CA TYR A 9 5.64 2.30 3.59
C TYR A 9 5.07 1.28 2.61
N PHE A 10 5.22 1.48 1.31
CA PHE A 10 4.64 0.67 0.26
C PHE A 10 5.71 -0.17 -0.44
N ARG A 11 5.31 -1.37 -0.87
CA ARG A 11 6.13 -2.23 -1.72
C ARG A 11 5.26 -2.94 -2.75
N ILE A 12 5.78 -3.10 -3.96
CA ILE A 12 5.15 -3.95 -4.97
C ILE A 12 5.43 -5.40 -4.58
N ILE A 13 4.39 -6.19 -4.43
CA ILE A 13 4.49 -7.63 -4.14
C ILE A 13 4.20 -8.48 -5.37
N GLU A 14 3.54 -7.92 -6.38
CA GLU A 14 3.22 -8.61 -7.62
C GLU A 14 3.00 -7.62 -8.76
N LYS A 15 3.42 -8.01 -9.97
CA LYS A 15 3.14 -7.34 -11.24
C LYS A 15 2.67 -8.39 -12.23
N TYR A 16 1.52 -8.18 -12.86
CA TYR A 16 0.93 -9.14 -13.79
C TYR A 16 0.14 -8.42 -14.88
N LEU A 17 -0.12 -9.14 -15.98
CA LEU A 17 -0.98 -8.67 -17.06
C LEU A 17 -2.40 -9.22 -16.85
N PHE A 18 -3.41 -8.37 -16.93
CA PHE A 18 -4.81 -8.77 -16.84
C PHE A 18 -5.63 -8.01 -17.88
N LEU A 19 -6.27 -8.75 -18.81
CA LEU A 19 -7.03 -8.19 -19.94
C LEU A 19 -6.23 -7.17 -20.77
N GLY A 20 -4.94 -7.43 -20.97
CA GLY A 20 -4.04 -6.54 -21.72
C GLY A 20 -3.55 -5.32 -20.93
N GLU A 21 -3.92 -5.19 -19.66
CA GLU A 21 -3.48 -4.09 -18.81
C GLU A 21 -2.48 -4.56 -17.75
N THR A 22 -1.45 -3.76 -17.51
CA THR A 22 -0.51 -4.00 -16.42
C THR A 22 -1.16 -3.68 -15.08
N ARG A 23 -1.17 -4.67 -14.19
CA ARG A 23 -1.71 -4.58 -12.84
C ARG A 23 -0.61 -4.85 -11.81
N TYR A 24 -0.70 -4.11 -10.72
CA TYR A 24 0.23 -4.14 -9.60
C TYR A 24 -0.54 -4.47 -8.33
N ARG A 25 0.05 -5.30 -7.49
CA ARG A 25 -0.33 -5.44 -6.09
C ARG A 25 0.69 -4.71 -5.25
N VAL A 26 0.23 -3.65 -4.59
CA VAL A 26 1.07 -2.81 -3.73
C VAL A 26 0.63 -3.00 -2.29
N GLN A 27 1.52 -3.49 -1.44
CA GLN A 27 1.27 -3.75 -0.03
C GLN A 27 1.77 -2.59 0.83
N ILE A 28 1.04 -2.25 1.90
CA ILE A 28 1.63 -1.48 3.02
C ILE A 28 2.44 -2.44 3.89
N THR A 29 3.76 -2.27 3.88
CA THR A 29 4.72 -3.11 4.61
C THR A 29 4.33 -3.24 6.08
N GLY A 30 4.36 -4.47 6.61
CA GLY A 30 3.98 -4.77 7.99
C GLY A 30 2.47 -4.87 8.22
N THR A 31 1.65 -4.88 7.17
CA THR A 31 0.19 -5.09 7.25
C THR A 31 -0.27 -6.03 6.14
N ASN A 32 -1.52 -6.51 6.20
CA ASN A 32 -2.16 -7.24 5.09
C ASN A 32 -2.90 -6.35 4.10
N ILE A 33 -2.76 -5.02 4.20
CA ILE A 33 -3.42 -4.11 3.26
C ILE A 33 -2.68 -4.17 1.92
N VAL A 34 -3.41 -4.57 0.87
CA VAL A 34 -2.92 -4.65 -0.50
C VAL A 34 -3.85 -3.86 -1.41
N PHE A 35 -3.27 -2.95 -2.19
CA PHE A 35 -3.96 -2.20 -3.24
C PHE A 35 -3.73 -2.88 -4.58
N ASN A 36 -4.82 -3.11 -5.32
CA ASN A 36 -4.77 -3.52 -6.72
C ASN A 36 -4.80 -2.27 -7.61
N ILE A 37 -3.72 -2.04 -8.34
CA ILE A 37 -3.51 -0.80 -9.08
C ILE A 37 -3.23 -1.10 -10.54
N ARG A 38 -3.91 -0.39 -11.43
CA ARG A 38 -3.50 -0.29 -12.84
C ARG A 38 -2.47 0.83 -12.96
N ALA A 39 -1.31 0.53 -13.52
CA ALA A 39 -0.24 1.48 -13.77
C ALA A 39 0.65 0.98 -14.91
N ASP A 40 1.37 1.89 -15.55
CA ASP A 40 2.29 1.60 -16.65
C ASP A 40 3.75 1.54 -16.17
N SER A 41 4.01 1.97 -14.93
CA SER A 41 5.32 1.85 -14.27
C SER A 41 5.20 1.56 -12.77
N ASP A 42 6.32 1.11 -12.19
CA ASP A 42 6.42 0.81 -10.77
C ASP A 42 6.28 2.08 -9.92
N GLU A 43 6.85 3.21 -10.37
CA GLU A 43 6.71 4.51 -9.73
C GLU A 43 5.25 4.98 -9.71
N GLU A 44 4.55 4.87 -10.85
CA GLU A 44 3.14 5.24 -10.94
C GLU A 44 2.27 4.35 -10.04
N ALA A 45 2.59 3.05 -9.93
CA ALA A 45 1.90 2.13 -9.06
C ALA A 45 2.01 2.56 -7.58
N ILE A 46 3.21 2.93 -7.12
CA ILE A 46 3.44 3.42 -5.76
C ILE A 46 2.70 4.75 -5.53
N ASP A 47 2.76 5.68 -6.48
CA ASP A 47 2.11 6.99 -6.35
C ASP A 47 0.58 6.88 -6.25
N LYS A 48 -0.01 6.00 -7.06
CA LYS A 48 -1.43 5.68 -6.97
C LYS A 48 -1.78 5.01 -5.63
N ALA A 49 -0.89 4.17 -5.08
CA ALA A 49 -1.13 3.52 -3.79
C ALA A 49 -1.15 4.53 -2.64
N VAL A 50 -0.20 5.47 -2.63
CA VAL A 50 -0.16 6.56 -1.63
C VAL A 50 -1.45 7.38 -1.71
N LYS A 51 -1.83 7.84 -2.91
CA LYS A 51 -3.06 8.64 -3.10
C LYS A 51 -4.31 7.88 -2.68
N LEU A 52 -4.39 6.58 -2.95
CA LEU A 52 -5.51 5.74 -2.52
C LEU A 52 -5.57 5.62 -1.00
N ALA A 53 -4.43 5.37 -0.35
CA ALA A 53 -4.32 5.27 1.10
C ALA A 53 -4.78 6.58 1.78
N GLU A 54 -4.33 7.73 1.27
CA GLU A 54 -4.78 9.05 1.73
C GLU A 54 -6.28 9.25 1.53
N LYS A 55 -6.82 8.86 0.37
CA LYS A 55 -8.25 8.99 0.04
C LYS A 55 -9.16 8.20 0.98
N ILE A 56 -8.71 7.04 1.47
CA ILE A 56 -9.46 6.20 2.42
C ILE A 56 -9.16 6.55 3.89
N GLY A 57 -8.38 7.61 4.14
CA GLY A 57 -8.10 8.11 5.48
C GLY A 57 -7.03 7.32 6.24
N LEU A 58 -6.20 6.53 5.57
CA LEU A 58 -5.02 5.96 6.21
C LEU A 58 -4.03 7.07 6.51
N ASN A 59 -3.37 6.96 7.66
CA ASN A 59 -2.32 7.88 8.10
C ASN A 59 -1.26 7.09 8.90
N ASN A 60 -0.17 7.74 9.29
CA ASN A 60 0.89 7.01 10.00
C ASN A 60 0.42 6.42 11.32
N GLU A 61 -0.44 7.12 12.07
CA GLU A 61 -0.91 6.66 13.39
C GLU A 61 -1.71 5.35 13.28
N ASN A 62 -2.67 5.29 12.33
CA ASN A 62 -3.47 4.08 12.16
C ASN A 62 -2.69 2.94 11.48
N ILE A 63 -1.73 3.23 10.62
CA ILE A 63 -0.85 2.20 10.05
C ILE A 63 0.04 1.57 11.13
N GLU A 64 0.65 2.37 12.01
CA GLU A 64 1.45 1.82 13.11
C GLU A 64 0.60 0.97 14.05
N ALA A 65 -0.62 1.44 14.40
CA ALA A 65 -1.54 0.65 15.20
C ALA A 65 -1.93 -0.69 14.55
N LEU A 66 -2.08 -0.71 13.22
CA LEU A 66 -2.32 -1.94 12.46
C LEU A 66 -1.11 -2.87 12.46
N ARG A 67 0.11 -2.33 12.31
CA ARG A 67 1.36 -3.09 12.35
C ARG A 67 1.54 -3.80 13.69
N ASP A 68 1.26 -3.11 14.78
CA ASP A 68 1.43 -3.67 16.12
C ASP A 68 0.44 -4.80 16.40
N LYS A 69 -0.83 -4.62 16.02
CA LYS A 69 -1.82 -5.71 16.07
C LYS A 69 -1.39 -6.93 15.25
N TYR A 70 -0.79 -6.71 14.07
CA TYR A 70 -0.36 -7.81 13.22
C TYR A 70 0.83 -8.59 13.81
N LYS A 71 1.75 -7.91 14.52
CA LYS A 71 2.85 -8.55 15.25
C LYS A 71 2.34 -9.41 16.42
N GLU A 72 1.24 -9.01 17.06
CA GLU A 72 0.63 -9.76 18.17
C GLU A 72 -0.05 -11.04 17.71
N VAL A 73 -0.73 -11.02 16.56
CA VAL A 73 -1.42 -12.21 15.99
C VAL A 73 -0.43 -13.21 15.38
N GLY A 74 0.77 -12.77 15.00
CA GLY A 74 1.83 -13.62 14.45
C GLY A 74 2.71 -14.34 15.48
N LYS A 75 2.45 -14.16 16.78
CA LYS A 75 3.08 -14.89 17.89
C LYS A 75 2.19 -16.02 18.36
#